data_AF-A0A6A4KZ58-F1
#
_entry.id   AF-A0A6A4KZ58-F1
#
_cell.length_a   1.000
_cell.length_b   1.000
_cell.length_c   1.000
_cell.angle_alpha   90.00
_cell.angle_beta   90.00
_cell.angle_gamma   90.00
#
_symmetry.space_group_name_H-M   'P 1'
#
loop_
_entity.id
_entity.type
_entity.pdbx_description
1 polymer ?
#
loop_
_entity_poly.entity_id
_entity_poly.type
_entity_poly.pdbx_seq_one_letter_code
_entity_poly.pdbx_strand_id
1 'polypeptide(L)'
;MAVPAENGKKVMVAIDESESSYHALMWVLKNLRDSIAASGSPLLVNAETIAQLGDPKQAICDAVIKHNIDLLVLGDTELGKIQRFFLGSVSNYCVRNAKCPVLVVKKPE
;
A
#
# COMPACT_ATOMS: atom_id res chain seq x y z
N MET A 1 -30.36 3.73 6.34
CA MET A 1 -29.82 5.11 6.39
C MET A 1 -28.44 5.06 5.78
N ALA A 2 -28.20 5.78 4.68
CA ALA A 2 -26.86 5.86 4.09
C ALA A 2 -25.99 6.72 5.02
N VAL A 3 -24.87 6.17 5.48
CA VAL A 3 -23.82 6.96 6.12
C VAL A 3 -23.33 7.96 5.06
N PRO A 4 -23.27 9.27 5.33
CA PRO A 4 -22.70 10.23 4.39
C PRO A 4 -21.30 9.76 4.03
N ALA A 5 -20.92 9.86 2.75
CA ALA A 5 -19.56 9.59 2.33
C ALA A 5 -18.64 10.66 2.93
N GLU A 6 -18.20 10.45 4.17
CA GLU A 6 -17.01 11.12 4.68
C GLU A 6 -15.87 10.78 3.71
N ASN A 7 -15.15 11.81 3.28
CA ASN A 7 -14.04 11.69 2.35
C ASN A 7 -12.84 11.07 3.08
N GLY A 8 -13.00 9.82 3.50
CA GLY A 8 -12.02 9.03 4.23
C GLY A 8 -10.79 8.78 3.37
N LYS A 9 -9.63 8.71 4.02
CA LYS A 9 -8.36 8.47 3.34
C LYS A 9 -8.34 7.07 2.73
N LYS A 10 -8.01 6.98 1.44
CA LYS A 10 -7.85 5.72 0.71
C LYS A 10 -6.39 5.28 0.69
N VAL A 11 -6.11 4.18 1.36
CA VAL A 11 -4.80 3.53 1.34
C VAL A 11 -4.88 2.31 0.44
N MET A 12 -4.02 2.23 -0.57
CA MET A 12 -3.89 1.04 -1.43
C MET A 12 -2.60 0.31 -1.08
N VAL A 13 -2.69 -0.99 -0.90
CA VAL A 13 -1.52 -1.86 -0.75
C VAL A 13 -1.41 -2.71 -2.02
N ALA A 14 -0.28 -2.66 -2.73
CA ALA A 14 -0.06 -3.61 -3.82
C ALA A 14 0.36 -4.95 -3.24
N ILE A 15 -0.27 -6.03 -3.72
CA ILE A 15 -0.07 -7.38 -3.20
C ILE A 15 0.18 -8.33 -4.37
N ASP A 16 1.19 -9.19 -4.20
CA ASP A 16 1.47 -10.37 -5.01
C ASP A 16 1.76 -11.55 -4.06
N GLU A 17 2.28 -12.66 -4.60
CA GLU A 17 2.62 -13.86 -3.82
C GLU A 17 3.91 -13.70 -2.98
N SER A 18 4.54 -12.53 -2.96
CA SER A 18 5.79 -12.33 -2.25
C SER A 18 5.60 -12.07 -0.75
N GLU A 19 6.59 -12.52 0.03
CA GLU A 19 6.68 -12.26 1.46
C GLU A 19 6.72 -10.76 1.78
N SER A 20 7.32 -9.94 0.92
CA SER A 20 7.41 -8.51 1.17
C SER A 20 6.07 -7.79 0.99
N SER A 21 5.24 -8.22 0.04
CA SER A 21 3.84 -7.79 -0.08
C SER A 21 3.02 -8.17 1.16
N TYR A 22 3.19 -9.39 1.66
CA TYR A 22 2.54 -9.82 2.91
C TYR A 22 2.98 -8.96 4.10
N HIS A 23 4.28 -8.70 4.25
CA HIS A 23 4.78 -7.82 5.32
C HIS A 23 4.24 -6.39 5.20
N ALA A 24 4.13 -5.84 3.99
CA ALA A 24 3.54 -4.52 3.77
C ALA A 24 2.07 -4.47 4.20
N LEU A 25 1.27 -5.47 3.83
CA LEU A 25 -0.12 -5.58 4.29
C LEU A 25 -0.20 -5.66 5.82
N MET A 26 0.59 -6.53 6.45
CA MET A 26 0.59 -6.69 7.90
C MET A 26 1.05 -5.43 8.63
N TRP A 27 2.01 -4.69 8.07
CA TRP A 27 2.43 -3.40 8.60
C TRP A 27 1.28 -2.39 8.56
N VAL A 28 0.55 -2.31 7.44
CA VAL A 28 -0.61 -1.40 7.31
C VAL A 28 -1.68 -1.76 8.35
N LEU A 29 -2.06 -3.03 8.46
CA LEU A 29 -3.07 -3.47 9.42
C LEU A 29 -2.67 -3.18 10.87
N LYS A 30 -1.39 -3.38 11.22
CA LYS A 30 -0.87 -3.08 12.56
C LYS A 30 -0.92 -1.58 12.86
N ASN A 31 -0.45 -0.73 11.94
CA ASN A 31 -0.42 0.72 12.16
C ASN A 31 -1.82 1.35 12.09
N LEU A 32 -2.74 0.79 11.31
CA LEU A 32 -4.15 1.16 11.36
C LEU A 32 -4.73 0.85 12.73
N ARG A 33 -4.53 -0.36 13.25
CA ARG A 33 -4.99 -0.73 14.60
C ARG A 33 -4.46 0.22 15.67
N ASP A 34 -3.17 0.55 15.62
CA ASP A 34 -2.56 1.42 16.63
C ASP A 34 -3.09 2.86 16.52
N SER A 35 -3.41 3.33 15.31
CA SER A 35 -4.08 4.63 15.08
C SER A 35 -5.52 4.65 15.62
N ILE A 36 -6.26 3.54 15.47
CA ILE A 36 -7.62 3.38 16.02
C ILE A 36 -7.59 3.39 17.54
N ALA A 37 -6.64 2.65 18.14
CA ALA A 37 -6.50 2.62 19.60
C ALA A 37 -6.19 4.01 20.18
N ALA A 38 -5.46 4.84 19.45
CA ALA A 38 -5.13 6.21 19.86
C ALA A 38 -6.29 7.22 19.69
N SER A 39 -7.24 6.99 18.77
CA SER A 39 -8.31 7.96 18.48
C SER A 39 -9.45 7.96 19.51
N GLY A 40 -9.56 6.91 20.32
CA GLY A 40 -10.64 6.74 21.31
C GLY A 40 -12.05 6.59 20.72
N SER A 41 -12.17 6.42 19.40
CA SER A 41 -13.45 6.28 18.69
C SER A 41 -13.41 5.12 17.67
N PRO A 42 -14.54 4.44 17.41
CA PRO A 42 -14.58 3.36 16.43
C PRO A 42 -14.29 3.90 15.02
N LEU A 43 -13.24 3.37 14.37
CA LEU A 43 -12.97 3.64 12.97
C LEU A 43 -13.71 2.62 12.10
N LEU A 44 -14.50 3.10 11.14
CA LEU A 44 -15.05 2.25 10.10
C LEU A 44 -14.00 2.05 9.01
N VAL A 45 -13.56 0.81 8.82
CA VAL A 45 -12.64 0.44 7.73
C VAL A 45 -13.43 -0.29 6.66
N ASN A 46 -13.49 0.27 5.46
CA ASN A 46 -13.97 -0.44 4.27
C ASN A 46 -12.77 -1.02 3.53
N ALA A 47 -12.82 -2.31 3.20
CA ALA A 47 -11.78 -3.00 2.47
C ALA A 47 -12.35 -3.54 1.15
N GLU A 48 -11.69 -3.19 0.04
CA GLU A 48 -12.00 -3.70 -1.29
C GLU A 48 -10.76 -4.34 -1.91
N THR A 49 -10.97 -5.36 -2.74
CA THR A 49 -9.90 -5.99 -3.52
C THR A 49 -10.02 -5.58 -4.98
N ILE A 50 -8.90 -5.21 -5.58
CA ILE A 50 -8.83 -4.80 -6.99
C ILE A 50 -7.82 -5.71 -7.68
N ALA A 51 -8.30 -6.46 -8.68
CA ALA A 51 -7.44 -7.26 -9.55
C ALA A 51 -7.35 -6.57 -10.93
N GLN A 52 -6.12 -6.40 -11.44
CA GLN A 52 -5.88 -5.87 -12.79
C GLN A 52 -4.87 -6.76 -13.52
N LEU A 53 -5.07 -6.92 -14.82
CA LEU A 53 -4.16 -7.64 -15.71
C LEU A 53 -3.27 -6.64 -16.44
N GLY A 54 -1.97 -6.93 -16.56
CA GLY A 54 -1.02 -6.12 -17.32
C GLY A 54 0.37 -6.10 -16.71
N ASP A 55 1.19 -5.14 -17.14
CA ASP A 55 2.46 -4.86 -16.48
C ASP A 55 2.20 -4.28 -15.08
N PRO A 56 2.74 -4.88 -14.00
CA PRO A 56 2.44 -4.45 -12.63
C PRO A 56 2.77 -2.99 -12.36
N LYS A 57 3.82 -2.43 -12.99
CA LYS A 57 4.26 -1.06 -12.75
C LYS A 57 3.23 -0.05 -13.26
N GLN A 58 2.70 -0.31 -14.45
CA GLN A 58 1.64 0.50 -15.05
C GLN A 58 0.31 0.29 -14.34
N ALA A 59 -0.11 -0.97 -14.17
CA ALA A 59 -1.40 -1.31 -13.56
C ALA A 59 -1.56 -0.71 -12.15
N ILE A 60 -0.50 -0.71 -11.33
CA ILE A 60 -0.52 -0.08 -10.00
C ILE A 60 -0.68 1.45 -10.11
N CYS A 61 0.08 2.11 -10.98
CA CYS A 61 -0.02 3.57 -11.15
C CYS A 61 -1.39 3.99 -11.72
N ASP A 62 -1.94 3.20 -12.64
CA ASP A 62 -3.26 3.43 -13.21
C ASP A 62 -4.36 3.22 -12.16
N ALA A 63 -4.22 2.19 -11.31
CA ALA A 63 -5.12 1.98 -10.17
C ALA A 63 -5.11 3.16 -9.20
N VAL A 64 -3.93 3.72 -8.88
CA VAL A 64 -3.81 4.92 -8.02
C VAL A 64 -4.67 6.06 -8.55
N ILE A 65 -4.59 6.35 -9.85
CA ILE A 65 -5.36 7.43 -10.49
C ILE A 65 -6.83 7.07 -10.53
N LYS A 66 -7.17 5.88 -11.03
CA LYS A 66 -8.56 5.43 -11.23
C LYS A 66 -9.37 5.40 -9.94
N HIS A 67 -8.76 5.02 -8.82
CA HIS A 67 -9.43 4.87 -7.53
C HIS A 67 -9.27 6.08 -6.60
N ASN A 68 -8.56 7.13 -7.02
CA ASN A 68 -8.22 8.32 -6.24
C ASN A 68 -7.55 7.95 -4.90
N ILE A 69 -6.46 7.19 -4.98
CA ILE A 69 -5.74 6.71 -3.80
C ILE A 69 -4.93 7.85 -3.16
N ASP A 70 -5.03 8.00 -1.84
CA ASP A 70 -4.30 9.01 -1.04
C ASP A 70 -2.88 8.54 -0.66
N LEU A 71 -2.68 7.23 -0.50
CA LEU A 71 -1.40 6.63 -0.15
C LEU A 71 -1.25 5.25 -0.81
N LEU A 72 -0.17 5.06 -1.56
CA LEU A 72 0.23 3.74 -2.07
C LEU A 72 1.25 3.12 -1.12
N VAL A 73 1.02 1.88 -0.72
CA VAL A 73 1.94 1.09 0.11
C VAL A 73 2.44 -0.11 -0.69
N LEU A 74 3.75 -0.33 -0.67
CA LEU A 74 4.43 -1.40 -1.39
C LEU A 74 5.38 -2.15 -0.44
N GLY A 75 5.61 -3.43 -0.70
CA GLY A 75 6.75 -4.15 -0.13
C GLY A 75 8.07 -3.70 -0.75
N ASP A 76 9.16 -3.80 0.01
CA ASP A 76 10.52 -3.79 -0.55
C ASP A 76 10.84 -5.11 -1.26
N THR A 77 11.95 -5.24 -1.97
CA THR A 77 12.36 -6.52 -2.55
C THR A 77 13.34 -7.25 -1.62
N GLU A 78 13.14 -8.56 -1.47
CA GLU A 78 14.06 -9.46 -0.79
C GLU A 78 15.27 -9.81 -1.67
N LEU A 79 16.06 -8.82 -2.08
CA LEU A 79 17.37 -9.08 -2.66
C LEU A 79 18.36 -9.27 -1.51
N GLY A 80 19.22 -10.29 -1.61
CA GLY A 80 20.12 -10.72 -0.54
C GLY A 80 21.03 -9.61 0.03
N LYS A 81 21.87 -9.95 1.02
CA LYS A 81 22.65 -9.02 1.88
C LYS A 81 23.41 -7.87 1.18
N ILE A 82 23.70 -7.99 -0.12
CA ILE A 82 24.48 -7.02 -0.90
C ILE A 82 23.59 -5.92 -1.54
N GLN A 83 22.27 -6.13 -1.68
CA GLN A 83 21.36 -5.22 -2.38
C GLN A 83 20.34 -4.50 -1.46
N ARG A 84 20.53 -4.51 -0.13
CA ARG A 84 19.66 -3.85 0.88
C ARG A 84 19.44 -2.33 0.69
N PHE A 85 20.23 -1.70 -0.17
CA PHE A 85 20.16 -0.28 -0.52
C PHE A 85 19.31 0.00 -1.78
N PHE A 86 18.82 -1.04 -2.48
CA PHE A 86 18.09 -0.88 -3.74
C PHE A 86 16.62 -1.27 -3.57
N LEU A 87 15.74 -0.38 -4.04
CA LEU A 87 14.32 -0.69 -4.18
C LEU A 87 14.09 -1.70 -5.31
N GLY A 88 13.05 -2.52 -5.14
CA GLY A 88 12.52 -3.38 -6.18
C GLY A 88 12.17 -2.67 -7.48
N SER A 89 12.13 -3.41 -8.59
CA SER A 89 11.78 -2.84 -9.91
C SER A 89 10.40 -2.15 -9.89
N VAL A 90 9.40 -2.77 -9.25
CA VAL A 90 8.04 -2.23 -9.13
C VAL A 90 8.00 -1.06 -8.15
N SER A 91 8.56 -1.22 -6.94
CA SER A 91 8.58 -0.17 -5.91
C SER A 91 9.35 1.07 -6.36
N ASN A 92 10.52 0.91 -6.99
CA ASN A 92 11.29 2.01 -7.57
C ASN A 92 10.53 2.72 -8.70
N TYR A 93 9.81 1.97 -9.55
CA TYR A 93 8.99 2.59 -10.59
C TYR A 93 7.85 3.40 -9.98
N CYS A 94 7.10 2.83 -9.04
CA CYS A 94 5.94 3.48 -8.44
C CYS A 94 6.36 4.73 -7.64
N VAL A 95 7.45 4.68 -6.87
CA VAL A 95 8.00 5.84 -6.15
C VAL A 95 8.28 7.03 -7.09
N ARG A 96 8.65 6.76 -8.34
CA ARG A 96 8.96 7.80 -9.34
C ARG A 96 7.74 8.29 -10.13
N ASN A 97 6.71 7.45 -10.27
CA ASN A 97 5.65 7.68 -11.27
C ASN A 97 4.23 7.78 -10.68
N ALA A 98 3.99 7.25 -9.48
CA ALA A 98 2.67 7.29 -8.86
C ALA A 98 2.23 8.74 -8.59
N LYS A 99 0.94 9.01 -8.74
CA LYS A 99 0.33 10.34 -8.53
C LYS A 99 -0.14 10.56 -7.09
N CYS A 100 0.36 9.77 -6.15
CA CYS A 100 0.12 9.89 -4.71
C CYS A 100 1.43 9.64 -3.95
N PRO A 101 1.53 10.03 -2.67
CA PRO A 101 2.58 9.56 -1.78
C PRO A 101 2.74 8.03 -1.84
N VAL A 102 3.99 7.57 -1.78
CA VAL A 102 4.35 6.15 -1.80
C VAL A 102 5.14 5.81 -0.54
N LEU A 103 4.67 4.80 0.19
CA LEU A 103 5.37 4.21 1.34
C LEU A 103 5.89 2.82 0.95
N VAL A 104 7.19 2.62 1.09
CA VAL A 104 7.81 1.29 0.92
C VAL A 104 8.11 0.69 2.28
N VAL A 105 7.49 -0.45 2.57
CA VAL A 105 7.67 -1.17 3.84
C VAL A 105 8.82 -2.16 3.71
N LYS A 106 9.81 -2.00 4.59
CA LYS A 106 10.93 -2.94 4.71
C LYS A 106 10.64 -3.98 5.78
N LYS A 107 11.12 -5.21 5.56
CA LYS A 107 11.13 -6.23 6.61
C LYS A 107 12.06 -5.78 7.75
N PRO A 108 11.64 -5.86 9.02
CA PRO A 108 12.53 -5.66 10.16
C PRO A 108 13.69 -6.67 10.12
N GLU A 109 14.87 -6.26 10.59
CA GLU A 109 16.02 -7.18 10.76
C GLU A 109 15.78 -8.24 11.83
#